data_AF-A0A520A9L6-F1
#
_entry.id   AF-A0A520A9L6-F1
#
_cell.length_a   1.000
_cell.length_b   1.000
_cell.length_c   1.000
_cell.angle_alpha   90.00
_cell.angle_beta   90.00
_cell.angle_gamma   90.00
#
_symmetry.space_group_name_H-M   'P 1'
#
loop_
_entity.id
_entity.type
_entity.pdbx_description
1 polymer ?
#
loop_
_entity_poly.entity_id
_entity_poly.type
_entity_poly.pdbx_seq_one_letter_code
_entity_poly.pdbx_strand_id
1 'polypeptide(L)'
;GPGEAERFAKAVLDRFANPFIKHQWVNITFQYTMKLKVRVIPVISQHYTLFASVPERIAFGFAAYLVFMTTAEVNSDHFKITDDRALYINAIDKTNFVSTILSDESLWGLDLTAFEGFKMTVERYFNYITNNGIIAGLALIK
;
A
#
# COMPACT_ATOMS: atom_id res chain seq x y z
N GLY A 1 -8.50 16.94 19.47
CA GLY A 1 -8.63 16.00 20.62
C GLY A 1 -9.17 14.64 20.18
N PRO A 2 -9.20 13.60 21.05
CA PRO A 2 -9.60 12.23 20.67
C PRO A 2 -10.94 12.16 19.93
N GLY A 3 -11.94 12.92 20.41
CA GLY A 3 -13.27 12.97 19.78
C GLY A 3 -13.33 13.70 18.43
N GLU A 4 -12.34 14.55 18.08
CA GLU A 4 -12.29 15.17 16.75
C GLU A 4 -11.77 14.22 15.69
N ALA A 5 -10.78 13.38 16.03
CA ALA A 5 -10.26 12.36 15.14
C ALA A 5 -11.33 11.30 14.82
N GLU A 6 -12.09 10.87 15.83
CA GLU A 6 -13.21 9.93 15.63
C GLU A 6 -14.34 10.53 14.79
N ARG A 7 -14.74 11.78 15.08
CA ARG A 7 -15.76 12.49 14.28
C ARG A 7 -15.31 12.67 12.84
N PHE A 8 -14.04 13.00 12.62
CA PHE A 8 -13.47 13.13 11.29
C PHE A 8 -13.42 11.78 10.57
N ALA A 9 -12.97 10.71 11.24
CA ALA A 9 -12.95 9.36 10.69
C ALA A 9 -14.36 8.91 10.27
N LYS A 10 -15.36 9.16 11.12
CA LYS A 10 -16.76 8.86 10.80
C LYS A 10 -17.26 9.64 9.58
N ALA A 11 -17.00 10.95 9.52
CA ALA A 11 -17.38 11.77 8.38
C ALA A 11 -16.71 11.33 7.07
N VAL A 12 -15.46 10.86 7.14
CA VAL A 12 -14.74 10.27 6.00
C VAL A 12 -15.42 8.98 5.54
N LEU A 13 -15.79 8.08 6.47
CA LEU A 13 -16.53 6.85 6.16
C LEU A 13 -17.90 7.15 5.53
N ASP A 14 -18.66 8.09 6.09
CA ASP A 14 -19.97 8.49 5.58
C ASP A 14 -19.86 9.02 4.13
N ARG A 15 -18.79 9.76 3.82
CA ARG A 15 -18.53 10.23 2.45
C ARG A 15 -18.20 9.09 1.50
N PHE A 16 -17.41 8.11 1.92
CA PHE A 16 -17.06 6.95 1.08
C PHE A 16 -18.25 6.00 0.87
N ALA A 17 -19.17 5.92 1.83
CA ALA A 17 -20.39 5.12 1.75
C ALA A 17 -21.50 5.78 0.90
N ASN A 18 -21.30 7.01 0.42
CA ASN A 18 -22.33 7.75 -0.32
C ASN A 18 -22.59 7.10 -1.70
N PRO A 19 -23.78 6.51 -1.94
CA PRO A 19 -24.08 5.80 -3.19
C PRO A 19 -24.24 6.73 -4.40
N PHE A 20 -24.36 8.04 -4.17
CA PHE A 20 -24.49 9.06 -5.21
C PHE A 20 -23.13 9.55 -5.75
N ILE A 21 -22.03 9.23 -5.06
CA ILE A 21 -20.68 9.54 -5.55
C ILE A 21 -20.13 8.31 -6.28
N LYS A 22 -20.00 8.40 -7.60
CA LYS A 22 -19.31 7.36 -8.39
C LYS A 22 -17.80 7.46 -8.20
N HIS A 23 -17.30 6.88 -7.13
CA HIS A 23 -15.86 6.63 -6.95
C HIS A 23 -15.42 5.51 -7.89
N GLN A 24 -14.99 5.86 -9.10
CA GLN A 24 -14.36 4.87 -9.97
C GLN A 24 -13.04 4.44 -9.33
N TRP A 25 -12.90 3.15 -9.03
CA TRP A 25 -11.70 2.55 -8.44
C TRP A 25 -10.42 2.92 -9.22
N VAL A 26 -10.52 3.02 -10.55
CA VAL A 26 -9.43 3.44 -11.44
C VAL A 26 -8.89 4.85 -11.13
N ASN A 27 -9.74 5.79 -10.72
CA ASN A 27 -9.33 7.15 -10.36
C ASN A 27 -8.63 7.19 -9.00
N ILE A 28 -8.94 6.24 -8.10
CA ILE A 28 -8.27 6.11 -6.81
C ILE A 28 -6.85 5.57 -7.02
N THR A 29 -6.69 4.59 -7.91
CA THR A 29 -5.41 3.95 -8.25
C THR A 29 -4.53 4.79 -9.18
N PHE A 30 -5.01 5.92 -9.68
CA PHE A 30 -4.20 6.87 -10.43
C PHE A 30 -2.99 7.35 -9.61
N GLN A 31 -1.77 7.18 -10.11
CA GLN A 31 -0.53 7.63 -9.46
C GLN A 31 -0.40 7.10 -8.02
N TYR A 32 -0.73 5.83 -7.80
CA TYR A 32 -0.72 5.21 -6.48
C TYR A 32 0.67 5.22 -5.84
N THR A 33 1.73 4.89 -6.59
CA THR A 33 3.12 4.92 -6.12
C THR A 33 3.49 6.29 -5.57
N MET A 34 3.15 7.36 -6.29
CA MET A 34 3.42 8.74 -5.85
C MET A 34 2.59 9.10 -4.61
N LYS A 35 1.33 8.66 -4.53
CA LYS A 35 0.49 8.87 -3.33
C LYS A 35 1.06 8.15 -2.10
N LEU A 36 1.58 6.93 -2.24
CA LEU A 36 2.27 6.23 -1.15
C LEU A 36 3.50 7.03 -0.71
N LYS A 37 4.36 7.42 -1.66
CA LYS A 37 5.57 8.21 -1.39
C LYS A 37 5.25 9.45 -0.55
N VAL A 38 4.28 10.28 -0.98
CA VAL A 38 4.05 11.58 -0.33
C VAL A 38 3.13 11.53 0.89
N ARG A 39 2.28 10.50 1.03
CA ARG A 39 1.27 10.44 2.12
C ARG A 39 1.53 9.36 3.15
N VAL A 40 2.17 8.25 2.78
CA VAL A 40 2.31 7.08 3.66
C VAL A 40 3.73 6.94 4.19
N ILE A 41 4.76 7.16 3.36
CA ILE A 41 6.16 7.05 3.81
C ILE A 41 6.46 7.98 5.00
N PRO A 42 6.06 9.26 5.02
CA PRO A 42 6.29 10.12 6.18
C PRO A 42 5.59 9.61 7.45
N VAL A 43 4.43 8.95 7.31
CA VAL A 43 3.68 8.38 8.43
C VAL A 43 4.40 7.16 9.01
N ILE A 44 4.99 6.31 8.15
CA ILE A 44 5.83 5.19 8.60
C ILE A 44 7.01 5.72 9.41
N SER A 45 7.77 6.67 8.87
CA SER A 45 8.92 7.26 9.56
C SER A 45 8.53 7.83 10.92
N GLN A 46 7.45 8.62 10.97
CA GLN A 46 6.95 9.21 12.21
C GLN A 46 6.51 8.16 13.23
N HIS A 47 5.84 7.09 12.78
CA HIS A 47 5.41 5.99 13.66
C HIS A 47 6.62 5.29 14.29
N TYR A 48 7.69 5.04 13.53
CA TYR A 48 8.93 4.47 14.08
C TYR A 48 9.62 5.40 15.06
N THR A 49 9.62 6.71 14.81
CA THR A 49 10.15 7.69 15.78
C THR A 49 9.39 7.67 17.11
N LEU A 50 8.07 7.44 17.09
CA LEU A 50 7.23 7.48 18.29
C LEU A 50 7.17 6.15 19.04
N PHE A 51 7.15 5.03 18.31
CA PHE A 51 6.78 3.72 18.86
C PHE A 51 7.81 2.62 18.60
N ALA A 52 8.86 2.89 17.82
CA ALA A 52 9.90 1.93 17.46
C ALA A 52 9.37 0.54 17.05
N SER A 53 8.25 0.51 16.32
CA SER A 53 7.54 -0.72 15.99
C SER A 53 6.89 -0.64 14.62
N VAL A 54 6.55 -1.80 14.05
CA VAL A 54 5.92 -1.89 12.73
C VAL A 54 4.48 -1.36 12.79
N PRO A 55 4.08 -0.42 11.92
CA PRO A 55 2.68 -0.06 11.73
C PRO A 55 1.97 -1.15 10.90
N GLU A 56 1.55 -2.25 11.53
CA GLU A 56 1.00 -3.46 10.90
C GLU A 56 -0.06 -3.20 9.82
N ARG A 57 -1.01 -2.28 10.07
CA ARG A 57 -2.05 -1.92 9.09
C ARG A 57 -1.50 -1.24 7.84
N ILE A 58 -0.45 -0.43 8.01
CA ILE A 58 0.25 0.22 6.89
C ILE A 58 1.06 -0.83 6.12
N ALA A 59 1.77 -1.72 6.81
CA ALA A 59 2.51 -2.81 6.17
C ALA A 59 1.59 -3.70 5.32
N PHE A 60 0.40 -4.03 5.81
CA PHE A 60 -0.61 -4.74 5.03
C PHE A 60 -1.07 -3.95 3.80
N GLY A 61 -1.40 -2.67 3.97
CA GLY A 61 -1.81 -1.81 2.85
C GLY A 61 -0.73 -1.71 1.78
N PHE A 62 0.54 -1.67 2.18
CA PHE A 62 1.69 -1.68 1.27
C PHE A 62 1.78 -3.01 0.52
N ALA A 63 1.62 -4.14 1.21
CA ALA A 63 1.58 -5.46 0.58
C ALA A 63 0.44 -5.58 -0.44
N ALA A 64 -0.75 -5.08 -0.12
CA ALA A 64 -1.89 -5.05 -1.04
C ALA A 64 -1.60 -4.20 -2.29
N TYR A 65 -0.91 -3.06 -2.13
CA TYR A 65 -0.41 -2.27 -3.26
C TYR A 65 0.56 -3.06 -4.13
N LEU A 66 1.52 -3.78 -3.54
CA LEU A 66 2.46 -4.61 -4.31
C LEU A 66 1.74 -5.71 -5.09
N VAL A 67 0.77 -6.38 -4.48
CA VAL A 67 -0.08 -7.36 -5.18
C VAL A 67 -0.80 -6.68 -6.34
N PHE A 68 -1.51 -5.57 -6.09
CA PHE A 68 -2.22 -4.83 -7.14
C PHE A 68 -1.33 -4.49 -8.33
N MET A 69 -0.12 -4.00 -8.07
CA MET A 69 0.83 -3.61 -9.10
C MET A 69 1.38 -4.80 -9.90
N THR A 70 1.32 -6.02 -9.37
CA THR A 70 1.81 -7.24 -10.04
C THR A 70 0.71 -8.12 -10.64
N THR A 71 -0.52 -8.01 -10.16
CA THR A 71 -1.66 -8.79 -10.65
C THR A 71 -2.37 -8.17 -11.85
N ALA A 72 -2.31 -6.84 -11.97
CA ALA A 72 -2.94 -6.17 -13.10
C ALA A 72 -2.01 -6.26 -14.31
N GLU A 73 -2.47 -6.93 -15.37
CA GLU A 73 -1.82 -6.87 -16.68
C GLU A 73 -1.65 -5.41 -17.07
N VAL A 74 -0.40 -4.97 -17.23
CA VAL A 74 -0.11 -3.61 -17.65
C VAL A 74 -0.66 -3.45 -19.07
N ASN A 75 -1.83 -2.81 -19.18
CA ASN A 75 -2.58 -2.56 -20.43
C ASN A 75 -3.40 -3.75 -20.99
N SER A 76 -4.18 -4.45 -20.15
CA SER A 76 -5.30 -5.22 -20.70
C SER A 76 -6.46 -4.28 -21.06
N ASP A 77 -7.25 -4.64 -22.08
CA ASP A 77 -8.45 -3.89 -22.50
C ASP A 77 -9.52 -3.80 -21.39
N HIS A 78 -9.37 -4.58 -20.32
CA HIS A 78 -10.31 -4.67 -19.20
C HIS A 78 -9.90 -3.86 -17.97
N PHE A 79 -8.59 -3.63 -17.73
CA PHE A 79 -8.13 -2.85 -16.57
C PHE A 79 -6.74 -2.25 -16.80
N LYS A 80 -6.66 -0.91 -16.92
CA LYS A 80 -5.39 -0.20 -17.11
C LYS A 80 -4.86 0.34 -15.78
N ILE A 81 -3.67 -0.09 -15.37
CA ILE A 81 -2.93 0.59 -14.30
C ILE A 81 -2.49 1.95 -14.82
N THR A 82 -2.95 3.01 -14.17
CA THR A 82 -2.59 4.40 -14.47
C THR A 82 -1.54 4.90 -13.48
N ASP A 83 -0.39 4.22 -13.45
CA ASP A 83 0.73 4.55 -12.59
C ASP A 83 2.03 4.49 -13.39
N ASP A 84 2.80 5.58 -13.41
CA ASP A 84 4.00 5.69 -14.24
C ASP A 84 5.12 4.74 -13.79
N ARG A 85 5.03 4.19 -12.57
CA ARG A 85 5.97 3.20 -12.05
C ARG A 85 5.51 1.76 -12.30
N ALA A 86 4.32 1.55 -12.88
CA ALA A 86 3.80 0.21 -13.14
C ALA A 86 4.74 -0.64 -14.01
N LEU A 87 5.23 -0.11 -15.12
CA LEU A 87 6.17 -0.83 -15.99
C LEU A 87 7.46 -1.18 -15.28
N TYR A 88 8.04 -0.22 -14.55
CA TYR A 88 9.25 -0.43 -13.75
C TYR A 88 9.06 -1.54 -12.72
N ILE A 89 7.97 -1.47 -11.92
CA ILE A 89 7.66 -2.43 -10.87
C ILE A 89 7.41 -3.82 -11.44
N ASN A 90 6.72 -3.93 -12.58
CA ASN A 90 6.45 -5.22 -13.21
C ASN A 90 7.69 -5.86 -13.81
N ALA A 91 8.68 -5.07 -14.24
CA ALA A 91 9.95 -5.55 -14.76
C ALA A 91 10.91 -6.07 -13.69
N ILE A 92 10.66 -5.80 -12.40
CA ILE A 92 11.50 -6.31 -11.31
C ILE A 92 11.33 -7.82 -11.15
N ASP A 93 12.46 -8.51 -11.03
CA ASP A 93 12.54 -9.94 -10.77
C ASP A 93 11.71 -10.33 -9.53
N LYS A 94 10.97 -11.43 -9.64
CA LYS A 94 10.11 -11.89 -8.55
C LYS A 94 10.89 -12.46 -7.36
N THR A 95 12.12 -12.90 -7.60
CA THR A 95 13.09 -13.30 -6.59
C THR A 95 13.51 -12.07 -5.79
N ASN A 96 13.16 -12.03 -4.49
CA ASN A 96 13.38 -10.89 -3.60
C ASN A 96 12.61 -9.61 -3.96
N PHE A 97 11.54 -9.71 -4.76
CA PHE A 97 10.73 -8.58 -5.24
C PHE A 97 10.42 -7.52 -4.18
N VAL A 98 9.88 -7.95 -3.03
CA VAL A 98 9.51 -7.02 -1.94
C VAL A 98 10.73 -6.31 -1.39
N SER A 99 11.84 -7.03 -1.17
CA SER A 99 13.09 -6.42 -0.72
C SER A 99 13.58 -5.36 -1.70
N THR A 100 13.62 -5.68 -2.99
CA THR A 100 14.09 -4.75 -4.04
C THR A 100 13.23 -3.50 -4.10
N ILE A 101 11.90 -3.65 -4.05
CA ILE A 101 11.00 -2.51 -4.07
C ILE A 101 11.18 -1.64 -2.83
N LEU A 102 11.23 -2.24 -1.64
CA LEU A 102 11.30 -1.49 -0.38
C LEU A 102 12.63 -0.74 -0.21
N SER A 103 13.73 -1.28 -0.74
CA SER A 103 15.04 -0.62 -0.71
C SER A 103 15.25 0.44 -1.80
N ASP A 104 14.31 0.59 -2.75
CA ASP A 104 14.48 1.52 -3.85
C ASP A 104 14.20 2.98 -3.43
N GLU A 105 15.28 3.69 -3.12
CA GLU A 105 15.24 5.12 -2.78
C GLU A 105 14.71 6.00 -3.93
N SER A 106 14.79 5.56 -5.19
CA SER A 106 14.22 6.32 -6.31
C SER A 106 12.69 6.35 -6.25
N LEU A 107 12.07 5.28 -5.74
CA LEU A 107 10.63 5.23 -5.46
C LEU A 107 10.29 6.04 -4.21
N TRP A 108 10.94 5.75 -3.08
CA TRP A 108 10.46 6.21 -1.77
C TRP A 108 11.17 7.44 -1.23
N GLY A 109 12.36 7.75 -1.73
CA GLY A 109 13.26 8.78 -1.20
C GLY A 109 14.08 8.33 0.02
N LEU A 110 13.92 7.08 0.45
CA LEU A 110 14.68 6.45 1.54
C LEU A 110 14.51 4.92 1.48
N ASP A 111 15.45 4.18 2.07
CA ASP A 111 15.40 2.73 2.17
C ASP A 111 14.42 2.29 3.27
N LEU A 112 13.28 1.70 2.87
CA LEU A 112 12.26 1.23 3.82
C LEU A 112 12.67 -0.07 4.53
N THR A 113 13.70 -0.77 4.06
CA THR A 113 14.24 -1.96 4.72
C THR A 113 15.06 -1.62 5.96
N ALA A 114 15.49 -0.35 6.10
CA ALA A 114 16.13 0.16 7.30
C ALA A 114 15.18 0.21 8.52
N PHE A 115 13.86 0.16 8.30
CA PHE A 115 12.90 0.06 9.38
C PHE A 115 12.78 -1.38 9.89
N GLU A 116 13.23 -1.60 11.12
CA GLU A 116 13.26 -2.92 11.74
C GLU A 116 11.89 -3.62 11.67
N GLY A 117 11.89 -4.84 11.14
CA GLY A 117 10.69 -5.67 10.99
C GLY A 117 9.73 -5.27 9.87
N PHE A 118 9.88 -4.08 9.24
CA PHE A 118 8.93 -3.61 8.24
C PHE A 118 8.93 -4.50 6.99
N LYS A 119 10.12 -4.73 6.41
CA LYS A 119 10.29 -5.62 5.24
C LYS A 119 9.66 -6.99 5.47
N MET A 120 10.03 -7.65 6.56
CA MET A 120 9.54 -9.00 6.90
C MET A 120 8.01 -9.03 7.02
N THR A 121 7.42 -7.99 7.60
CA THR A 121 5.96 -7.88 7.76
C THR A 121 5.27 -7.68 6.40
N VAL A 122 5.80 -6.81 5.55
CA VAL A 122 5.28 -6.60 4.19
C VAL A 122 5.40 -7.87 3.37
N GLU A 123 6.55 -8.56 3.43
CA GLU A 123 6.78 -9.85 2.76
C GLU A 123 5.77 -10.92 3.21
N ARG A 124 5.55 -11.04 4.52
CA ARG A 124 4.57 -11.96 5.10
C ARG A 124 3.18 -11.71 4.51
N TYR A 125 2.72 -10.46 4.52
CA TYR A 125 1.40 -10.12 3.98
C TYR A 125 1.33 -10.26 2.46
N PHE A 126 2.36 -9.86 1.73
CA PHE A 126 2.41 -9.96 0.27
C PHE A 126 2.28 -11.43 -0.16
N ASN A 127 3.06 -12.32 0.46
CA ASN A 127 2.99 -13.74 0.18
C ASN A 127 1.63 -14.33 0.57
N TYR A 128 1.07 -13.93 1.71
CA TYR A 128 -0.23 -14.44 2.14
C TYR A 128 -1.36 -14.01 1.19
N ILE A 129 -1.41 -12.73 0.82
CA ILE A 129 -2.42 -12.17 -0.11
C ILE A 129 -2.29 -12.83 -1.48
N THR A 130 -1.06 -13.01 -1.98
CA THR A 130 -0.81 -13.65 -3.28
C THR A 130 -1.33 -15.09 -3.32
N ASN A 131 -1.16 -15.85 -2.23
CA ASN A 131 -1.53 -17.26 -2.18
C ASN A 131 -2.99 -17.52 -1.76
N ASN A 132 -3.59 -16.63 -0.96
CA ASN A 132 -4.89 -16.87 -0.31
C ASN A 132 -5.95 -15.82 -0.66
N GLY A 133 -5.57 -14.77 -1.39
CA GLY A 133 -6.43 -13.64 -1.70
C GLY A 133 -6.52 -12.59 -0.59
N ILE A 134 -6.94 -11.37 -0.99
CA ILE A 134 -6.97 -10.20 -0.11
C ILE A 134 -7.97 -10.31 1.05
N ILE A 135 -9.10 -10.99 0.83
CA ILE A 135 -10.14 -11.17 1.86
C ILE A 135 -9.63 -12.04 3.01
N ALA A 136 -8.93 -13.15 2.69
CA ALA A 136 -8.28 -13.96 3.72
C ALA A 136 -7.16 -13.17 4.43
N GLY A 137 -6.38 -12.39 3.68
CA GLY A 137 -5.33 -11.55 4.23
C GLY A 137 -5.85 -10.52 5.23
N LEU A 138 -6.98 -9.88 4.95
CA LEU A 138 -7.61 -8.90 5.84
C LEU A 138 -7.93 -9.50 7.23
N ALA A 139 -8.27 -10.78 7.30
CA ALA A 139 -8.56 -11.46 8.57
C ALA A 139 -7.32 -11.65 9.47
N LEU A 140 -6.10 -11.45 8.95
CA LEU A 140 -4.86 -11.49 9.73
C LEU A 140 -4.58 -10.19 10.49
N ILE A 141 -5.27 -9.10 10.13
CA ILE A 141 -5.09 -7.80 10.76
C ILE A 141 -6.09 -7.69 11.91
N LYS A 142 -5.59 -7.56 13.14
CA LYS A 142 -6.41 -7.30 14.33
C LYS A 142 -6.68 -5.81 14.50
#